data_AF-A0A1F2TJE4-F1
#
_entry.id   AF-A0A1F2TJE4-F1
#
_cell.length_a   1.000
_cell.length_b   1.000
_cell.length_c   1.000
_cell.angle_alpha   90.00
_cell.angle_beta   90.00
_cell.angle_gamma   90.00
#
_symmetry.space_group_name_H-M   'P 1'
#
loop_
_entity.id
_entity.type
_entity.pdbx_description
1 polymer ?
#
loop_
_entity_poly.entity_id
_entity_poly.type
_entity_poly.pdbx_seq_one_letter_code
_entity_poly.pdbx_strand_id
1 'polypeptide(L)' 'MITRLLLAAYFLEAGLVLIVAPWSSFWEHNFFLTRLPGLARILSSPFVRGGISGIGAITALAGLAELGGLFASRGAKARR' A
#
# COMPACT_ATOMS: atom_id res chain seq x y z
N MET A 1 3.86 6.28 21.11
CA MET A 1 4.54 7.05 20.04
C MET A 1 5.20 6.12 19.01
N ILE A 2 5.96 5.11 19.45
CA ILE A 2 6.57 4.08 18.58
C ILE A 2 5.52 3.29 17.79
N THR A 3 4.42 2.84 18.40
CA THR A 3 3.36 2.09 17.70
C THR A 3 2.74 2.84 16.52
N ARG A 4 2.58 4.17 16.62
CA ARG A 4 2.04 5.01 15.54
C ARG A 4 3.02 5.12 14.37
N LEU A 5 4.31 5.23 14.66
CA LEU A 5 5.38 5.19 13.65
C LEU A 5 5.43 3.84 12.93
N LEU A 6 5.33 2.73 13.68
CA LEU A 6 5.30 1.39 13.10
C LEU A 6 4.06 1.18 12.22
N LEU A 7 2.89 1.62 12.68
CA LEU A 7 1.66 1.57 11.88
C LEU A 7 1.82 2.40 10.60
N ALA A 8 2.28 3.65 10.70
CA ALA A 8 2.42 4.51 9.53
C ALA A 8 3.42 3.96 8.50
N ALA A 9 4.55 3.40 8.97
CA ALA A 9 5.51 2.71 8.11
C ALA A 9 4.89 1.46 7.47
N TYR A 10 4.14 0.66 8.23
CA TYR A 10 3.44 -0.52 7.71
C TYR A 10 2.39 -0.17 6.64
N PHE A 11 1.59 0.87 6.87
CA PHE A 11 0.61 1.35 5.88
C PHE A 11 1.30 1.84 4.60
N LEU A 12 2.43 2.52 4.74
CA LEU A 12 3.23 2.98 3.60
C LEU A 12 3.82 1.80 2.81
N GLU A 13 4.43 0.85 3.50
CA GLU A 13 4.99 -0.36 2.89
C GLU A 13 3.91 -1.19 2.21
N ALA A 14 2.81 -1.48 2.91
CA ALA A 14 1.67 -2.22 2.36
C ALA A 14 1.05 -1.51 1.15
N GLY A 15 0.93 -0.18 1.20
CA GLY A 15 0.43 0.62 0.08
C GLY A 15 1.35 0.56 -1.14
N LEU A 16 2.66 0.68 -0.95
CA LEU A 16 3.65 0.53 -2.02
C LEU A 16 3.66 -0.88 -2.60
N VAL A 17 3.57 -1.91 -1.76
CA VAL A 17 3.45 -3.29 -2.21
C VAL A 17 2.18 -3.46 -3.04
N LEU A 18 1.03 -2.92 -2.61
CA LEU A 18 -0.21 -2.97 -3.39
C LEU A 18 -0.14 -2.21 -4.72
N ILE A 19 0.65 -1.15 -4.80
CA ILE A 19 0.91 -0.43 -6.05
C ILE A 19 1.78 -1.27 -6.97
N VAL A 20 2.90 -1.81 -6.49
CA VAL A 20 3.92 -2.44 -7.33
C VAL A 20 3.60 -3.90 -7.64
N ALA A 21 3.02 -4.64 -6.68
CA ALA A 21 2.69 -6.04 -6.82
C ALA A 21 1.95 -6.35 -8.14
N PRO A 22 0.82 -5.70 -8.50
CA PRO A 22 0.07 -6.03 -9.72
C PRO A 22 0.84 -5.82 -11.05
N TRP A 23 1.94 -5.09 -11.03
CA TRP A 23 2.81 -4.85 -12.20
C TRP A 23 4.11 -5.66 -12.16
N SER A 24 4.33 -6.41 -11.08
CA SER A 24 5.51 -7.26 -10.93
C SER A 24 5.34 -8.59 -11.67
N SER A 25 6.46 -9.15 -12.14
CA SER A 25 6.46 -10.50 -12.75
C SER A 25 5.97 -11.59 -11.77
N PHE A 26 6.14 -11.36 -10.47
CA PHE A 26 5.59 -12.22 -9.41
C PHE A 26 4.07 -12.29 -9.46
N TRP A 27 3.38 -11.21 -9.84
CA TRP A 27 1.91 -11.20 -9.94
C TRP A 27 1.39 -12.21 -10.94
N GLU A 28 2.07 -12.35 -12.07
CA GLU A 28 1.67 -13.20 -13.20
C GLU A 28 2.05 -14.68 -12.98
N HIS A 29 3.08 -14.94 -12.18
CA HIS A 29 3.59 -16.28 -11.88
C HIS A 29 3.23 -16.74 -10.47
N ASN A 30 1.99 -16.46 -10.04
CA ASN A 30 1.50 -16.89 -8.73
C ASN A 30 0.80 -18.24 -8.78
N PHE A 31 1.09 -19.07 -7.79
CA PHE A 31 0.40 -20.34 -7.53
C PHE A 31 -1.13 -20.22 -7.49
N PHE A 32 -1.66 -19.09 -7.01
CA PHE A 32 -3.09 -18.81 -6.99
C PHE A 32 -3.70 -18.64 -8.38
N LEU A 33 -2.96 -18.06 -9.32
CA LEU A 33 -3.41 -17.95 -10.71
C LEU A 33 -3.44 -19.33 -11.39
N THR A 34 -2.48 -20.20 -11.03
CA THR A 34 -2.43 -21.58 -11.52
C THR A 34 -3.57 -22.45 -10.98
N ARG A 35 -3.99 -22.24 -9.72
CA ARG A 35 -5.05 -23.05 -9.09
C ARG A 35 -6.46 -22.52 -9.28
N LEU A 36 -6.64 -21.22 -9.54
CA LEU A 36 -7.95 -20.57 -9.64
C LEU A 36 -8.06 -19.79 -10.96
N PRO A 37 -8.40 -20.45 -12.08
CA PRO A 37 -8.43 -19.81 -13.40
C PRO A 37 -9.45 -18.68 -13.50
N GLY A 38 -10.55 -18.74 -12.74
CA GLY A 38 -11.55 -17.67 -12.68
C GLY A 38 -11.01 -16.39 -12.02
N LEU A 39 -10.28 -16.54 -10.91
CA LEU A 39 -9.66 -15.41 -10.23
C LEU A 39 -8.50 -14.84 -11.06
N ALA A 40 -7.79 -15.71 -11.79
CA ALA A 40 -6.71 -15.29 -12.67
C ALA A 40 -7.18 -14.33 -13.75
N ARG A 41 -8.32 -14.63 -14.39
CA ARG A 41 -8.90 -13.78 -15.43
C ARG A 41 -9.30 -12.38 -14.92
N ILE A 42 -9.70 -12.29 -13.65
CA ILE A 42 -10.07 -11.02 -13.01
C ILE A 42 -8.79 -10.24 -12.67
N LEU A 43 -7.82 -10.87 -12.00
CA LEU A 43 -6.56 -10.23 -11.58
C LEU A 43 -5.61 -9.91 -12.74
N SER A 44 -5.78 -10.55 -13.90
CA SER A 44 -5.08 -10.22 -15.14
C SER A 44 -5.67 -9.00 -15.87
N SER A 45 -6.87 -8.55 -15.50
CA SER A 45 -7.49 -7.39 -16.13
C SER A 45 -6.76 -6.10 -15.73
N PRO A 46 -6.37 -5.23 -16.68
CA PRO A 46 -5.69 -3.97 -16.37
C PRO A 46 -6.55 -3.04 -15.51
N PHE A 47 -7.89 -3.11 -15.60
CA PHE A 47 -8.79 -2.36 -14.73
C PHE A 47 -8.68 -2.78 -13.26
N VAL A 48 -8.57 -4.09 -13.00
CA VAL A 48 -8.45 -4.63 -11.65
C VAL A 48 -7.08 -4.31 -11.08
N ARG A 49 -6.02 -4.45 -11.89
CA ARG A 49 -4.66 -4.04 -11.50
C ARG A 49 -4.60 -2.55 -11.15
N GLY A 50 -5.25 -1.71 -11.94
CA GLY A 50 -5.41 -0.28 -11.65
C GLY A 50 -6.19 -0.02 -10.36
N GLY A 51 -7.29 -0.73 -10.14
CA GLY A 51 -8.08 -0.63 -8.90
C GLY A 51 -7.27 -1.02 -7.65
N ILE A 52 -6.53 -2.13 -7.71
CA ILE A 52 -5.64 -2.59 -6.62
C ILE A 52 -4.54 -1.55 -6.37
N SER A 53 -3.95 -1.00 -7.43
CA SER A 53 -2.93 0.06 -7.32
C SER A 53 -3.52 1.34 -6.70
N GLY A 54 -4.75 1.70 -7.05
CA GLY A 54 -5.47 2.84 -6.49
C GLY A 54 -5.75 2.68 -5.00
N ILE A 55 -6.16 1.48 -4.56
CA ILE A 55 -6.28 1.15 -3.13
C ILE A 55 -4.93 1.29 -2.45
N GLY A 56 -3.86 0.73 -3.04
CA GLY A 56 -2.49 0.86 -2.53
C GLY A 56 -2.04 2.32 -2.41
N ALA A 57 -2.39 3.17 -3.36
CA ALA A 57 -2.10 4.60 -3.31
C ALA A 57 -2.81 5.31 -2.15
N ILE A 58 -4.08 5.00 -1.90
CA ILE A 58 -4.82 5.55 -0.75
C ILE A 58 -4.18 5.08 0.56
N THR A 59 -3.81 3.79 0.65
CA THR A 59 -3.14 3.22 1.83
C THR A 59 -1.78 3.89 2.08
N ALA A 60 -0.98 4.11 1.03
CA ALA A 60 0.31 4.77 1.13
C ALA A 60 0.18 6.25 1.55
N LEU A 61 -0.81 6.96 0.97
CA LEU A 61 -1.10 8.34 1.33
C LEU A 61 -1.55 8.48 2.80
N ALA A 62 -2.35 7.53 3.30
CA ALA A 62 -2.74 7.51 4.71
C ALA A 62 -1.51 7.35 5.64
N GLY A 63 -0.59 6.45 5.28
CA GLY A 63 0.68 6.29 6.00
C GLY A 63 1.54 7.57 5.98
N LEU A 64 1.66 8.23 4.83
CA LEU A 64 2.37 9.50 4.68
C LEU A 64 1.73 10.64 5.50
N ALA A 65 0.39 10.73 5.51
CA ALA A 65 -0.33 11.75 6.26
C ALA A 65 -0.12 11.58 7.78
N GLU A 66 -0.15 10.33 8.26
CA GLU A 66 0.11 10.01 9.67
C GLU A 66 1.57 10.34 10.06
N LEU A 67 2.54 10.03 9.20
CA LEU A 67 3.93 10.44 9.40
C LEU A 67 4.07 11.96 9.46
N GLY A 68 3.48 12.69 8.50
CA GLY A 68 3.49 14.15 8.44
C GLY A 68 2.86 14.79 9.68
N GLY A 69 1.73 14.27 10.15
CA GLY A 69 1.08 14.72 11.38
C GLY A 69 1.93 14.51 12.63
N LEU A 70 2.70 13.41 12.70
CA LEU A 70 3.66 13.17 13.78
C LEU A 70 4.82 14.16 13.76
N PHE A 71 5.35 14.52 12.58
CA PHE A 71 6.41 15.53 12.44
C PHE A 71 5.91 16.94 12.78
N ALA A 72 4.73 17.33 12.28
CA ALA A 72 4.10 18.62 12.59
C ALA A 72 3.82 18.77 14.10
N SER A 73 3.34 17.71 14.74
CA SER A 73 3.09 17.69 16.20
C SER A 73 4.37 17.80 17.04
N ARG A 74 5.53 17.42 16.49
CA ARG A 74 6.83 17.61 17.17
C ARG A 74 7.36 19.04 17.02
N GLY A 75 7.18 19.68 15.87
CA GLY A 75 7.57 21.08 15.64
C GLY A 75 6.83 22.06 16.54
N ALA A 76 5.55 21.81 16.83
CA ALA A 76 4.74 22.66 17.71
C ALA A 76 5.17 22.61 19.19
N LYS A 77 5.82 21.51 19.62
CA LYS A 77 6.26 21.32 21.02
C LYS A 77 7.61 21.95 21.33
N ALA A 78 8.42 22.26 20.32
CA ALA A 78 9.73 22.89 20.48
C ALA A 78 9.67 24.44 20.61
N ARG A 79 8.47 25.03 20.51
CA ARG A 79 8.24 26.49 20.57
C ARG A 79 7.51 26.95 21.84
N ARG A 80 7.35 26.09 22.85
CA ARG A 80 6.79 26.43 24.17
C ARG A 80 7.84 26.29 25.26
#